data_AF-A0A316KPE2-F1
#
_entry.id   AF-A0A316KPE2-F1
#
_cell.length_a   1.000
_cell.length_b   1.000
_cell.length_c   1.000
_cell.angle_alpha   90.00
_cell.angle_beta   90.00
_cell.angle_gamma   90.00
#
_symmetry.space_group_name_H-M   'P 1'
#
loop_
_entity.id
_entity.type
_entity.pdbx_description
1 polymer ?
#
loop_
_entity_poly.entity_id
_entity_poly.type
_entity_poly.pdbx_seq_one_letter_code
_entity_poly.pdbx_strand_id
1 'polypeptide(L)'
;IWIDPSRMTRVYTRNPAQTPDYKRRHSGMVLAGDWDQRTEPLDHSWKVAACLAHFRDGVPWEDTGVYDRMSTMIYERGQFDSCRTMDDIIARYDKIDALYSDIQKNGFRDETVHRLGTPRLPEGVYVHIDRKGAPIFGAIGNHRMGIARALGLTRIPAQIGVVHPGALALNALDQYRRAPK
;
A
#
# COMPACT_ATOMS: atom_id res chain seq x y z
N ILE A 1 -8.92 -2.86 -8.98
CA ILE A 1 -8.02 -3.63 -9.87
C ILE A 1 -7.42 -4.79 -9.08
N TRP A 2 -6.87 -5.79 -9.75
CA TRP A 2 -6.12 -6.89 -9.12
C TRP A 2 -4.66 -6.75 -9.46
N ILE A 3 -3.80 -6.90 -8.46
CA ILE A 3 -2.35 -6.78 -8.60
C ILE A 3 -1.66 -7.99 -7.99
N ASP A 4 -0.44 -8.24 -8.46
CA ASP A 4 0.51 -9.15 -7.83
C ASP A 4 1.48 -8.34 -6.96
N PRO A 5 1.36 -8.40 -5.61
CA PRO A 5 2.20 -7.61 -4.73
C PRO A 5 3.66 -8.07 -4.74
N SER A 6 3.96 -9.30 -5.19
CA SER A 6 5.34 -9.79 -5.32
C SER A 6 6.08 -9.15 -6.51
N ARG A 7 5.34 -8.71 -7.54
CA ARG A 7 5.88 -8.06 -8.75
C ARG A 7 5.97 -6.55 -8.62
N MET A 8 5.47 -5.98 -7.52
CA MET A 8 5.54 -4.55 -7.27
C MET A 8 6.90 -4.17 -6.67
N THR A 9 7.72 -3.48 -7.46
CA THR A 9 9.07 -3.07 -7.04
C THR A 9 9.18 -1.56 -6.78
N ARG A 10 8.17 -0.78 -7.16
CA ARG A 10 8.22 0.69 -7.17
C ARG A 10 7.17 1.28 -6.23
N VAL A 11 7.59 2.21 -5.39
CA VAL A 11 6.72 3.08 -4.60
C VAL A 11 6.80 4.50 -5.13
N TYR A 12 5.65 5.16 -5.25
CA TYR A 12 5.54 6.56 -5.63
C TYR A 12 6.18 7.44 -4.56
N THR A 13 7.17 8.25 -4.94
CA THR A 13 7.79 9.20 -4.02
C THR A 13 6.73 10.23 -3.64
N ARG A 14 6.55 10.46 -2.33
CA ARG A 14 5.60 11.46 -1.81
C ARG A 14 6.38 12.66 -1.29
N ASN A 15 6.96 13.42 -2.22
CA ASN A 15 7.69 14.64 -1.94
C ASN A 15 7.04 15.80 -2.70
N PRO A 16 6.37 16.75 -2.03
CA PRO A 16 5.72 17.88 -2.69
C PRO A 16 6.63 18.72 -3.59
N ALA A 17 7.94 18.74 -3.34
CA ALA A 17 8.92 19.44 -4.18
C ALA A 17 9.22 18.73 -5.51
N GLN A 18 8.91 17.43 -5.61
CA GLN A 18 9.27 16.58 -6.76
C GLN A 18 8.07 15.94 -7.43
N THR A 19 6.94 15.81 -6.71
CA THR A 19 5.81 14.96 -7.09
C THR A 19 4.50 15.52 -6.53
N PRO A 20 3.41 15.51 -7.30
CA PRO A 20 2.08 15.81 -6.78
C PRO A 20 1.66 14.85 -5.65
N ASP A 21 1.01 15.34 -4.59
CA ASP A 21 0.53 14.50 -3.49
C ASP A 21 -0.82 13.83 -3.82
N TYR A 22 -0.76 12.76 -4.63
CA TYR A 22 -1.96 12.02 -5.00
C TYR A 22 -2.51 11.18 -3.85
N LYS A 23 -3.69 11.59 -3.37
CA LYS A 23 -4.52 10.87 -2.40
C LYS A 23 -5.68 10.11 -3.04
N ARG A 24 -6.37 9.29 -2.24
CA ARG A 24 -7.60 8.56 -2.61
C ARG A 24 -8.67 9.40 -3.31
N ARG A 25 -8.74 10.71 -3.06
CA ARG A 25 -9.66 11.63 -3.76
C ARG A 25 -9.39 11.73 -5.27
N HIS A 26 -8.18 11.39 -5.73
CA HIS A 26 -7.80 11.38 -7.15
C HIS A 26 -7.94 9.99 -7.79
N SER A 27 -8.57 9.04 -7.09
CA SER A 27 -8.83 7.70 -7.61
C SER A 27 -9.56 7.78 -8.95
N GLY A 28 -9.02 7.10 -9.96
CA GLY A 28 -9.58 7.01 -11.31
C GLY A 28 -9.32 8.23 -12.21
N MET A 29 -8.64 9.28 -11.73
CA MET A 29 -8.27 10.41 -12.59
C MET A 29 -7.22 9.99 -13.62
N VAL A 30 -7.35 10.51 -14.84
CA VAL A 30 -6.39 10.31 -15.93
C VAL A 30 -5.51 11.54 -16.02
N LEU A 31 -4.22 11.41 -15.67
CA LEU A 31 -3.30 12.55 -15.53
C LEU A 31 -2.02 12.32 -16.34
N ALA A 32 -1.73 13.26 -17.24
CA ALA A 32 -0.48 13.29 -18.01
C ALA A 32 0.71 13.82 -17.17
N GLY A 33 1.88 13.85 -17.79
CA GLY A 33 3.12 14.39 -17.19
C GLY A 33 4.02 13.32 -16.61
N ASP A 34 5.07 13.74 -15.91
CA ASP A 34 6.15 12.87 -15.46
C ASP A 34 6.05 12.39 -14.01
N TRP A 35 4.84 12.48 -13.42
CA TRP A 35 4.60 12.02 -12.05
C TRP A 35 5.01 10.55 -11.86
N ASP A 36 4.84 9.73 -12.89
CA ASP A 36 5.11 8.30 -12.85
C ASP A 36 6.61 7.95 -12.88
N GLN A 37 7.50 8.91 -13.11
CA GLN A 37 8.95 8.67 -13.19
C GLN A 37 9.65 8.73 -11.83
N ARG A 38 9.07 9.43 -10.86
CA ARG A 38 9.66 9.62 -9.52
C ARG A 38 9.18 8.52 -8.59
N THR A 39 9.96 7.44 -8.52
CA THR A 39 9.70 6.29 -7.66
C THR A 39 10.94 5.87 -6.89
N GLU A 40 10.72 5.28 -5.72
CA GLU A 40 11.73 4.59 -4.92
C GLU A 40 11.50 3.08 -4.96
N PRO A 41 12.52 2.25 -4.65
CA PRO A 41 12.33 0.83 -4.42
C PRO A 41 11.32 0.59 -3.28
N LEU A 42 10.33 -0.29 -3.51
CA LEU A 42 9.34 -0.65 -2.49
C LEU A 42 10.00 -1.25 -1.24
N ASP A 43 11.11 -1.96 -1.43
CA ASP A 43 11.88 -2.59 -0.36
C ASP A 43 12.53 -1.57 0.59
N HIS A 44 12.60 -0.28 0.23
CA HIS A 44 13.02 0.79 1.13
C HIS A 44 11.90 1.26 2.08
N SER A 45 10.66 0.79 1.90
CA SER A 45 9.56 1.10 2.81
C SER A 45 9.76 0.37 4.14
N TRP A 46 10.21 1.10 5.15
CA TRP A 46 10.43 0.56 6.50
C TRP A 46 9.19 -0.11 7.12
N LYS A 47 7.97 0.34 6.78
CA LYS A 47 6.73 -0.32 7.23
C LYS A 47 6.51 -1.67 6.56
N VAL A 48 6.83 -1.77 5.26
CA VAL A 48 6.74 -3.04 4.53
C VAL A 48 7.84 -3.99 5.02
N ALA A 49 9.06 -3.49 5.22
CA ALA A 49 10.18 -4.25 5.77
C ALA A 49 9.86 -4.80 7.17
N ALA A 50 9.30 -3.97 8.06
CA ALA A 50 8.88 -4.41 9.39
C ALA A 50 7.81 -5.52 9.33
N CYS A 51 6.80 -5.38 8.47
CA CYS A 51 5.82 -6.44 8.25
C CYS A 51 6.45 -7.75 7.74
N LEU A 52 7.45 -7.68 6.85
CA LEU A 52 8.16 -8.87 6.39
C LEU A 52 8.96 -9.52 7.53
N ALA A 53 9.73 -8.73 8.29
CA ALA A 53 10.49 -9.23 9.43
C ALA A 53 9.58 -9.90 10.47
N HIS A 54 8.46 -9.27 10.80
CA HIS A 54 7.53 -9.83 11.78
C HIS A 54 6.82 -11.09 11.28
N PHE A 55 6.13 -11.01 10.14
CA PHE A 55 5.25 -12.10 9.71
C PHE A 55 5.96 -13.24 8.98
N ARG A 56 7.03 -12.95 8.23
CA ARG A 56 7.80 -13.98 7.51
C ARG A 56 8.93 -14.53 8.36
N ASP A 57 9.65 -13.66 9.07
CA ASP A 57 10.89 -14.03 9.77
C ASP A 57 10.67 -14.24 11.28
N GLY A 58 9.47 -13.98 11.81
CA GLY A 58 9.12 -14.22 13.22
C GLY A 58 9.74 -13.22 14.21
N VAL A 59 10.22 -12.08 13.73
CA VAL A 59 10.86 -11.04 14.56
C VAL A 59 9.80 -10.29 15.37
N PRO A 60 9.89 -10.18 16.71
CA PRO A 60 8.97 -9.37 17.51
C PRO A 60 8.93 -7.91 17.03
N TRP A 61 7.78 -7.23 17.15
CA TRP A 61 7.62 -5.88 16.60
C TRP A 61 8.64 -4.88 17.15
N GLU A 62 8.95 -4.98 18.44
CA GLU A 62 9.97 -4.22 19.14
C GLU A 62 11.35 -4.31 18.46
N ASP A 63 11.70 -5.48 17.92
CA ASP A 63 12.99 -5.75 17.30
C ASP A 63 13.03 -5.42 15.80
N THR A 64 11.87 -5.14 15.19
CA THR A 64 11.82 -4.70 13.78
C THR A 64 12.30 -3.26 13.56
N GLY A 65 12.51 -2.49 14.64
CA GLY A 65 12.83 -1.06 14.62
C GLY A 65 11.64 -0.16 14.24
N VAL A 66 10.45 -0.73 14.09
CA VAL A 66 9.24 0.00 13.67
C VAL A 66 8.71 0.90 14.79
N TYR A 67 8.81 0.44 16.04
CA TYR A 67 8.40 1.19 17.24
C TYR A 67 9.31 2.40 17.47
N ASP A 68 10.62 2.22 17.37
CA ASP A 68 11.60 3.29 17.50
C ASP A 68 11.34 4.39 16.47
N ARG A 69 11.16 4.01 15.20
CA ARG A 69 10.94 4.97 14.13
C ARG A 69 9.61 5.72 14.28
N MET A 70 8.55 5.05 14.75
CA MET A 70 7.30 5.74 15.08
C MET A 70 7.46 6.67 16.28
N SER A 71 8.19 6.24 17.31
CA SER A 71 8.46 7.06 18.50
C SER A 71 9.24 8.32 18.15
N THR A 72 10.26 8.23 17.29
CA THR A 72 10.98 9.41 16.76
C THR A 72 10.02 10.36 16.03
N MET A 73 9.16 9.84 15.17
CA MET A 73 8.20 10.68 14.42
C MET A 73 7.16 11.34 15.33
N ILE A 74 6.71 10.65 16.37
CA ILE A 74 5.81 11.20 17.39
C ILE A 74 6.53 12.29 18.19
N TYR A 75 7.77 12.06 18.60
CA TYR A 75 8.57 13.05 19.32
C TYR A 75 8.76 14.33 18.50
N GLU A 76 9.10 14.20 17.21
CA GLU A 76 9.33 15.35 16.32
C GLU A 76 8.05 16.12 15.95
N ARG A 77 6.91 15.44 15.84
CA ARG A 77 5.68 15.99 15.22
C ARG A 77 4.49 16.07 16.18
N GLY A 78 4.62 15.56 17.39
CA GLY A 78 3.56 15.38 18.39
C GLY A 78 2.59 14.23 18.09
N GLN A 79 2.36 13.90 16.81
CA GLN A 79 1.50 12.79 16.38
C GLN A 79 1.98 12.21 15.05
N PHE A 80 1.92 10.88 14.92
CA PHE A 80 2.21 10.19 13.67
C PHE A 80 1.32 8.96 13.50
N ASP A 81 0.76 8.75 12.30
CA ASP A 81 -0.12 7.60 12.02
C ASP A 81 -1.29 7.43 13.03
N SER A 82 -1.77 8.56 13.55
CA SER A 82 -2.76 8.68 14.63
C SER A 82 -2.28 8.26 16.03
N CYS A 83 -1.03 7.85 16.20
CA CYS A 83 -0.42 7.52 17.49
C CYS A 83 0.24 8.75 18.12
N ARG A 84 0.19 8.83 19.47
CA ARG A 84 0.82 9.86 20.29
C ARG A 84 1.70 9.30 21.41
N THR A 85 1.54 8.02 21.73
CA THR A 85 2.29 7.34 22.80
C THR A 85 2.82 5.98 22.34
N MET A 86 3.68 5.36 23.15
CA MET A 86 4.11 3.98 22.92
C MET A 86 2.92 3.01 22.98
N ASP A 87 1.99 3.20 23.92
CA ASP A 87 0.79 2.36 24.01
C ASP A 87 -0.07 2.45 22.75
N ASP A 88 -0.19 3.64 22.13
CA ASP A 88 -0.88 3.80 20.85
C ASP A 88 -0.17 3.04 19.72
N ILE A 89 1.17 2.97 19.75
CA ILE A 89 1.95 2.21 18.78
C ILE A 89 1.68 0.72 18.98
N ILE A 90 1.82 0.20 20.19
CA ILE A 90 1.58 -1.22 20.50
C ILE A 90 0.17 -1.62 20.08
N ALA A 91 -0.85 -0.86 20.52
CA ALA A 91 -2.25 -1.13 20.18
C ALA A 91 -2.53 -1.03 18.67
N ARG A 92 -1.73 -0.28 17.92
CA ARG A 92 -1.79 -0.24 16.45
C ARG A 92 -1.24 -1.52 15.83
N TYR A 93 -0.11 -2.04 16.33
CA TYR A 93 0.50 -3.26 15.80
C TYR A 93 -0.25 -4.53 16.19
N ASP A 94 -0.88 -4.57 17.37
CA ASP A 94 -1.84 -5.63 17.72
C ASP A 94 -2.98 -5.74 16.70
N LYS A 95 -3.49 -4.59 16.22
CA LYS A 95 -4.52 -4.56 15.15
C LYS A 95 -3.97 -5.05 13.81
N ILE A 96 -2.67 -4.87 13.56
CA ILE A 96 -2.01 -5.34 12.34
C ILE A 96 -1.82 -6.86 12.39
N ASP A 97 -1.56 -7.44 13.56
CA ASP A 97 -1.49 -8.90 13.76
C ASP A 97 -2.86 -9.55 13.63
N ALA A 98 -3.90 -8.90 14.16
CA ALA A 98 -5.28 -9.32 13.93
C ALA A 98 -5.65 -9.28 12.43
N LEU A 99 -5.23 -8.23 11.71
CA LEU A 99 -5.43 -8.12 10.26
C LEU A 99 -4.66 -9.20 9.48
N TYR A 100 -3.43 -9.52 9.88
CA TYR A 100 -2.66 -10.62 9.30
C TYR A 100 -3.38 -11.95 9.48
N SER A 101 -3.82 -12.23 10.71
CA SER A 101 -4.54 -13.47 11.06
C SER A 101 -5.83 -13.61 10.25
N ASP A 102 -6.58 -12.51 10.08
CA ASP A 102 -7.78 -12.49 9.26
C ASP A 102 -7.46 -12.75 7.77
N ILE A 103 -6.49 -12.05 7.19
CA ILE A 103 -6.09 -12.24 5.79
C ILE A 103 -5.54 -13.65 5.56
N GLN A 104 -4.80 -14.21 6.51
CA GLN A 104 -4.27 -15.57 6.41
C GLN A 104 -5.40 -16.61 6.39
N LYS A 105 -6.40 -16.45 7.27
CA LYS A 105 -7.51 -17.41 7.43
C LYS A 105 -8.56 -17.27 6.33
N ASN A 106 -8.94 -16.04 6.01
CA ASN A 106 -10.06 -15.73 5.13
C ASN A 106 -9.60 -15.34 3.71
N GLY A 107 -8.31 -15.15 3.49
CA GLY A 107 -7.78 -14.56 2.27
C GLY A 107 -7.93 -13.05 2.27
N PHE A 108 -7.35 -12.40 1.26
CA PHE A 108 -7.43 -10.94 1.12
C PHE A 108 -8.82 -10.54 0.61
N ARG A 109 -9.78 -10.45 1.53
CA ARG A 109 -11.14 -9.97 1.28
C ARG A 109 -11.18 -8.49 1.61
N ASP A 110 -11.63 -7.67 0.67
CA ASP A 110 -12.02 -6.30 0.99
C ASP A 110 -13.54 -6.22 0.90
N GLU A 111 -14.20 -6.51 2.03
CA GLU A 111 -15.66 -6.41 2.16
C GLU A 111 -16.18 -5.00 1.84
N THR A 112 -15.30 -3.99 1.84
CA THR A 112 -15.65 -2.62 1.53
C THR A 112 -16.07 -2.43 0.06
N VAL A 113 -15.67 -3.33 -0.85
CA VAL A 113 -16.19 -3.38 -2.23
C VAL A 113 -17.70 -3.61 -2.25
N HIS A 114 -18.20 -4.47 -1.37
CA HIS A 114 -19.60 -4.85 -1.36
C HIS A 114 -20.50 -3.81 -0.68
N ARG A 115 -19.94 -2.97 0.21
CA ARG A 115 -20.73 -2.08 1.08
C ARG A 115 -21.07 -0.72 0.47
N LEU A 116 -20.29 -0.19 -0.47
CA LEU A 116 -20.37 1.23 -0.86
C LEU A 116 -20.85 1.51 -2.30
N GLY A 117 -21.29 0.50 -3.05
CA GLY A 117 -21.85 0.67 -4.41
C GLY A 117 -20.91 1.37 -5.42
N THR A 118 -19.68 1.65 -5.02
CA THR A 118 -18.67 2.39 -5.78
C THR A 118 -17.34 1.66 -5.61
N PRO A 119 -16.54 1.48 -6.68
CA PRO A 119 -15.26 0.78 -6.63
C PRO A 119 -14.16 1.68 -6.03
N ARG A 120 -14.38 2.17 -4.81
CA ARG A 120 -13.35 2.80 -4.00
C ARG A 120 -13.13 1.85 -2.83
N LEU A 121 -12.01 1.13 -2.86
CA LEU A 121 -11.52 0.34 -1.72
C LEU A 121 -10.97 1.34 -0.70
N PRO A 122 -11.75 1.84 0.28
CA PRO A 122 -11.39 3.01 1.08
C PRO A 122 -10.17 2.75 1.97
N GLU A 123 -9.88 1.48 2.22
CA GLU A 123 -8.74 1.00 3.01
C GLU A 123 -7.78 0.10 2.22
N GLY A 124 -8.04 -0.10 0.93
CA GLY A 124 -7.25 -0.96 0.08
C GLY A 124 -5.84 -0.42 -0.19
N VAL A 125 -4.99 -1.31 -0.71
CA VAL A 125 -3.68 -0.95 -1.26
C VAL A 125 -3.90 0.03 -2.42
N TYR A 126 -3.31 1.21 -2.35
CA TYR A 126 -3.49 2.26 -3.36
C TYR A 126 -2.41 2.16 -4.43
N VAL A 127 -2.81 2.10 -5.69
CA VAL A 127 -1.91 1.82 -6.82
C VAL A 127 -2.15 2.76 -7.98
N HIS A 128 -1.10 3.42 -8.43
CA HIS A 128 -1.09 4.20 -9.67
C HIS A 128 -0.74 3.31 -10.87
N ILE A 129 -1.14 3.72 -12.06
CA ILE A 129 -0.78 3.02 -13.30
C ILE A 129 0.05 3.95 -14.17
N ASP A 130 1.31 3.59 -14.39
CA ASP A 130 2.29 4.41 -15.10
C ASP A 130 2.05 4.50 -16.61
N ARG A 131 2.85 5.29 -17.33
CA ARG A 131 2.69 5.47 -18.78
C ARG A 131 2.81 4.20 -19.61
N LYS A 132 3.47 3.17 -19.08
CA LYS A 132 3.66 1.86 -19.72
C LYS A 132 2.64 0.84 -19.23
N GLY A 133 1.70 1.23 -18.37
CA GLY A 133 0.69 0.35 -17.82
C GLY A 133 1.15 -0.49 -16.63
N ALA A 134 2.31 -0.21 -16.04
CA ALA A 134 2.81 -0.92 -14.86
C ALA A 134 2.28 -0.29 -13.56
N PRO A 135 2.00 -1.10 -12.52
CA PRO A 135 1.52 -0.59 -11.24
C PRO A 135 2.65 0.03 -10.43
N ILE A 136 2.39 1.20 -9.83
CA ILE A 136 3.26 1.86 -8.86
C ILE A 136 2.52 1.92 -7.53
N PHE A 137 3.16 1.51 -6.44
CA PHE A 137 2.56 1.57 -5.11
C PHE A 137 2.42 3.02 -4.65
N GLY A 138 1.21 3.50 -4.39
CA GLY A 138 0.94 4.89 -4.01
C GLY A 138 1.25 5.23 -2.55
N ALA A 139 2.04 4.39 -1.85
CA ALA A 139 2.42 4.54 -0.45
C ALA A 139 1.24 4.64 0.55
N ILE A 140 0.07 4.11 0.19
CA ILE A 140 -1.12 4.01 1.04
C ILE A 140 -1.53 2.55 1.09
N GLY A 141 -1.73 2.02 2.30
CA GLY A 141 -1.95 0.59 2.54
C GLY A 141 -0.66 -0.21 2.80
N ASN A 142 0.36 0.41 3.40
CA ASN A 142 1.68 -0.21 3.66
C ASN A 142 1.58 -1.55 4.39
N HIS A 143 0.79 -1.63 5.48
CA HIS A 143 0.66 -2.88 6.24
C HIS A 143 0.00 -3.99 5.41
N ARG A 144 -1.07 -3.66 4.67
CA ARG A 144 -1.73 -4.62 3.76
C ARG A 144 -0.78 -5.10 2.64
N MET A 145 0.06 -4.21 2.11
CA MET A 145 1.11 -4.58 1.15
C MET A 145 2.15 -5.51 1.79
N GLY A 146 2.62 -5.18 3.00
CA GLY A 146 3.57 -5.98 3.76
C GLY A 146 3.04 -7.38 4.09
N ILE A 147 1.82 -7.46 4.63
CA ILE A 147 1.11 -8.73 4.91
C ILE A 147 0.98 -9.56 3.64
N ALA A 148 0.52 -8.96 2.53
CA ALA A 148 0.34 -9.70 1.29
C ALA A 148 1.65 -10.28 0.75
N ARG A 149 2.75 -9.53 0.86
CA ARG A 149 4.10 -10.02 0.49
C ARG A 149 4.60 -11.10 1.45
N ALA A 150 4.39 -10.94 2.77
CA ALA A 150 4.79 -11.92 3.77
C ALA A 150 4.08 -13.28 3.59
N LEU A 151 2.78 -13.23 3.26
CA LEU A 151 1.97 -14.41 2.96
C LEU A 151 2.25 -15.01 1.57
N GLY A 152 3.13 -14.40 0.76
CA GLY A 152 3.41 -14.87 -0.60
C GLY A 152 2.22 -14.78 -1.55
N LEU A 153 1.28 -13.88 -1.29
CA LEU A 153 0.10 -13.71 -2.16
C LEU A 153 0.54 -13.19 -3.52
N THR A 154 0.06 -13.81 -4.58
CA THR A 154 0.30 -13.38 -5.96
C THR A 154 -0.86 -12.57 -6.53
N ARG A 155 -1.90 -12.33 -5.70
CA ARG A 155 -3.14 -11.69 -6.12
C ARG A 155 -3.84 -11.02 -4.95
N ILE A 156 -3.96 -9.70 -4.99
CA ILE A 156 -4.76 -8.92 -4.04
C ILE A 156 -5.60 -7.84 -4.75
N PRO A 157 -6.77 -7.48 -4.22
CA PRO A 157 -7.51 -6.30 -4.66
C PRO A 157 -6.76 -5.02 -4.28
N ALA A 158 -6.71 -4.07 -5.20
CA ALA A 158 -6.11 -2.75 -5.00
C ALA A 158 -7.02 -1.63 -5.51
N GLN A 159 -6.99 -0.51 -4.78
CA GLN A 159 -7.64 0.73 -5.15
C GLN A 159 -6.87 1.38 -6.29
N ILE A 160 -7.55 1.65 -7.40
CA ILE A 160 -6.96 2.42 -8.48
C ILE A 160 -6.76 3.88 -8.04
N GLY A 161 -5.53 4.37 -8.16
CA GLY A 161 -5.18 5.77 -8.03
C GLY A 161 -5.32 6.51 -9.35
N VAL A 162 -4.39 7.41 -9.62
CA VAL A 162 -4.27 8.08 -10.92
C VAL A 162 -3.71 7.13 -11.99
N VAL A 163 -4.12 7.35 -13.23
CA VAL A 163 -3.73 6.56 -14.40
C VAL A 163 -3.09 7.49 -15.43
N HIS A 164 -1.94 7.11 -15.97
CA HIS A 164 -1.31 7.87 -17.04
C HIS A 164 -2.04 7.61 -18.37
N PRO A 165 -2.30 8.63 -19.22
CA PRO A 165 -2.96 8.44 -20.53
C PRO A 165 -2.31 7.36 -21.41
N GLY A 166 -0.99 7.23 -21.35
CA GLY A 166 -0.24 6.16 -22.04
C GLY A 166 -0.71 4.74 -21.68
N ALA A 167 -1.14 4.49 -20.45
CA ALA A 167 -1.72 3.20 -20.06
C ALA A 167 -3.05 2.91 -20.77
N LEU A 168 -3.85 3.96 -21.02
CA LEU A 168 -5.12 3.82 -21.73
C LEU A 168 -4.89 3.55 -23.21
N ALA A 169 -3.92 4.23 -23.83
CA ALA A 169 -3.53 3.99 -25.22
C ALA A 169 -3.08 2.53 -25.45
N LEU A 170 -2.51 1.89 -24.42
CA LEU A 170 -2.09 0.48 -24.44
C LEU A 170 -3.19 -0.49 -24.01
N ASN A 171 -4.39 -0.02 -23.66
CA ASN A 171 -5.44 -0.81 -22.99
C ASN A 171 -4.92 -1.60 -21.77
N ALA A 172 -3.90 -1.07 -21.09
CA ALA A 172 -3.15 -1.80 -20.07
C ALA A 172 -3.96 -2.05 -18.78
N LEU A 173 -5.12 -1.43 -18.63
CA LEU A 173 -6.01 -1.69 -17.49
C LEU A 173 -6.72 -3.05 -17.60
N ASP A 174 -6.88 -3.60 -18.81
CA ASP A 174 -7.67 -4.82 -19.01
C ASP A 174 -7.11 -6.02 -18.25
N GLN A 175 -5.78 -6.18 -18.26
CA GLN A 175 -5.07 -7.21 -17.49
C GLN A 175 -5.27 -7.12 -15.96
N TYR A 176 -5.67 -5.96 -15.42
CA TYR A 176 -5.91 -5.78 -13.97
C TYR A 176 -7.40 -5.76 -13.61
N ARG A 177 -8.31 -5.85 -14.58
CA ARG A 177 -9.76 -5.87 -14.33
C ARG A 177 -10.20 -7.20 -13.76
N ARG A 178 -9.69 -8.28 -14.34
CA ARG A 178 -10.03 -9.63 -13.94
C ARG A 178 -9.06 -10.11 -12.90
N ALA A 179 -9.64 -10.65 -11.86
CA ALA A 179 -8.91 -11.40 -10.87
C ALA A 179 -8.44 -12.70 -11.58
N PRO A 180 -7.13 -13.02 -11.71
CA PRO A 180 -6.68 -14.24 -12.40
C PRO A 180 -7.36 -15.48 -11.80
N LYS A 181 -7.82 -16.43 -12.63
CA LYS A 181 -8.60 -17.59 -12.18
C LYS A 181 -7.88 -18.33 -11.06
#